data_AF-A0A7S3BKC8-F1
#
_entry.id   AF-A0A7S3BKC8-F1
#
_cell.length_a   1.000
_cell.length_b   1.000
_cell.length_c   1.000
_cell.angle_alpha   90.00
_cell.angle_beta   90.00
_cell.angle_gamma   90.00
#
_symmetry.space_group_name_H-M   'P 1'
#
loop_
_entity.id
_entity.type
_entity.pdbx_description
1 polymer ?
#
loop_
_entity_poly.entity_id
_entity_poly.type
_entity_poly.pdbx_seq_one_letter_code
_entity_poly.pdbx_strand_id
1 'polypeptide(L)'
;MLYRVAEVLAVQDFPDVPYTLGNRKTCKRLQMEFGESKQWYPMSSISNQPFEELELRSWKQVLETCNVPLVSECQLRAKLRALEQANNYSYTEEDVRRKIHEERKQAPKQLTTRQKLMAQHGFDTRNGMSGDEQPRPADLVARPMKFQRNVLGQVMITEDE
;
A
#
# COMPACT_ATOMS: atom_id res chain seq x y z
N MET A 1 25.52 -5.91 11.85
CA MET A 1 24.59 -6.20 10.73
C MET A 1 25.42 -6.39 9.48
N LEU A 2 25.07 -7.34 8.61
CA LEU A 2 25.83 -7.61 7.39
C LEU A 2 25.15 -6.92 6.22
N TYR A 3 25.85 -5.98 5.57
CA TYR A 3 25.39 -5.30 4.38
C TYR A 3 26.01 -5.92 3.13
N ARG A 4 25.32 -5.76 2.00
CA ARG A 4 25.76 -6.26 0.69
C ARG A 4 25.41 -5.23 -0.37
N VAL A 5 26.28 -5.09 -1.35
CA VAL A 5 26.00 -4.31 -2.56
C VAL A 5 25.13 -5.16 -3.48
N ALA A 6 24.10 -4.57 -4.06
CA ALA A 6 23.22 -5.23 -5.01
C ALA A 6 22.74 -4.23 -6.06
N GLU A 7 22.48 -4.70 -7.27
CA GLU A 7 21.99 -3.87 -8.38
C GLU A 7 20.47 -3.78 -8.36
N VAL A 8 19.91 -2.60 -8.63
CA VAL A 8 18.46 -2.41 -8.73
C VAL A 8 18.00 -2.67 -10.16
N LEU A 9 17.19 -3.70 -10.35
CA LEU A 9 16.66 -4.11 -11.66
C LEU A 9 15.33 -3.43 -11.98
N ALA A 10 14.39 -3.42 -11.03
CA ALA A 10 13.03 -2.97 -11.26
C ALA A 10 12.36 -2.43 -9.99
N VAL A 11 11.24 -1.72 -10.18
CA VAL A 11 10.37 -1.23 -9.12
C VAL A 11 8.95 -1.71 -9.39
N GLN A 12 8.29 -2.29 -8.39
CA GLN A 12 6.92 -2.77 -8.51
C GLN A 12 6.13 -2.52 -7.22
N ASP A 13 4.82 -2.32 -7.36
CA ASP A 13 3.91 -2.09 -6.24
C ASP A 13 3.31 -3.41 -5.75
N PHE A 14 3.41 -3.65 -4.44
CA PHE A 14 2.85 -4.83 -3.75
C PHE A 14 1.77 -4.37 -2.75
N PRO A 15 0.52 -4.15 -3.20
CA PRO A 15 -0.53 -3.53 -2.39
C PRO A 15 -0.90 -4.33 -1.14
N ASP A 16 -0.70 -5.65 -1.15
CA ASP A 16 -1.07 -6.54 -0.05
C ASP A 16 -0.17 -6.39 1.18
N VAL A 17 1.08 -5.91 1.01
CA VAL A 17 2.08 -5.83 2.08
C VAL A 17 2.69 -4.42 2.13
N PRO A 18 1.93 -3.42 2.63
CA PRO A 18 2.44 -2.07 2.81
C PRO A 18 3.46 -2.01 3.95
N TYR A 19 4.44 -1.11 3.83
CA TYR A 19 5.43 -0.85 4.86
C TYR A 19 5.66 0.65 5.04
N THR A 20 6.30 1.04 6.15
CA THR A 20 6.60 2.44 6.44
C THR A 20 8.02 2.76 6.01
N LEU A 21 8.18 3.85 5.26
CA LEU A 21 9.45 4.44 4.87
C LEU A 21 9.54 5.84 5.49
N GLY A 22 10.29 5.98 6.58
CA GLY A 22 10.33 7.21 7.38
C GLY A 22 8.93 7.54 7.93
N ASN A 23 8.32 8.63 7.44
CA ASN A 23 6.99 9.10 7.86
C ASN A 23 5.86 8.73 6.88
N ARG A 24 6.15 8.01 5.80
CA ARG A 24 5.16 7.69 4.74
C ARG A 24 4.95 6.18 4.64
N LYS A 25 3.72 5.76 4.34
CA LYS A 25 3.42 4.38 3.97
C LYS A 25 3.61 4.20 2.46
N THR A 26 4.20 3.08 2.06
CA THR A 26 4.43 2.74 0.66
C THR A 26 4.28 1.24 0.46
N CYS A 27 3.87 0.84 -0.74
CA CYS A 27 3.81 -0.55 -1.19
C CYS A 27 4.87 -0.86 -2.25
N LYS A 28 5.69 0.12 -2.66
CA LYS A 28 6.69 -0.04 -3.71
C LYS A 28 7.85 -0.89 -3.21
N ARG A 29 8.32 -1.86 -3.96
CA ARG A 29 9.53 -2.65 -3.64
C ARG A 29 10.54 -2.56 -4.78
N LEU A 30 11.80 -2.74 -4.44
CA LEU A 30 12.89 -2.80 -5.41
C LEU A 30 13.25 -4.27 -5.66
N GLN A 31 13.30 -4.67 -6.91
CA GLN A 31 13.93 -5.92 -7.30
C GLN A 31 15.42 -5.68 -7.33
N MET A 32 16.14 -6.43 -6.51
CA MET A 32 17.59 -6.32 -6.40
C MET A 32 18.24 -7.64 -6.83
N GLU A 33 19.37 -7.53 -7.52
CA GLU A 33 20.19 -8.67 -7.98
C GLU A 33 21.53 -8.70 -7.24
N PHE A 34 21.88 -9.90 -6.78
CA PHE A 34 23.17 -10.20 -6.17
C PHE A 34 23.67 -11.54 -6.71
N GLY A 35 24.63 -11.49 -7.65
CA GLY A 35 25.04 -12.68 -8.41
C GLY A 35 23.85 -13.22 -9.20
N GLU A 36 23.48 -14.48 -8.95
CA GLU A 36 22.31 -15.12 -9.57
C GLU A 36 20.99 -14.86 -8.82
N SER A 37 21.06 -14.38 -7.58
CA SER A 37 19.87 -14.21 -6.74
C SER A 37 19.14 -12.91 -7.04
N LYS A 38 17.83 -13.01 -7.33
CA LYS A 38 16.93 -11.86 -7.51
C LYS A 38 15.82 -11.89 -6.49
N GLN A 39 15.72 -10.83 -5.68
CA GLN A 39 14.69 -10.74 -4.64
C GLN A 39 14.10 -9.33 -4.52
N TRP A 40 12.85 -9.25 -4.04
CA TRP A 40 12.13 -8.00 -3.82
C TRP A 40 12.31 -7.50 -2.40
N TYR A 41 12.97 -6.36 -2.25
CA TYR A 41 13.22 -5.74 -0.95
C TYR A 41 12.38 -4.47 -0.77
N PRO A 42 11.91 -4.20 0.46
CA PRO A 42 11.35 -2.90 0.80
C PRO A 42 12.47 -1.85 0.82
N MET A 43 12.15 -0.61 0.45
CA MET A 43 13.12 0.49 0.45
C MET A 43 13.67 0.79 1.86
N SER A 44 12.95 0.41 2.90
CA SER A 44 13.40 0.54 4.30
C SER A 44 14.62 -0.32 4.64
N SER A 45 14.94 -1.33 3.82
CA SER A 45 16.12 -2.18 4.00
C SER A 45 17.39 -1.59 3.38
N ILE A 46 17.30 -0.43 2.73
CA ILE A 46 18.42 0.21 2.02
C ILE A 46 19.13 1.15 2.98
N SER A 47 20.46 1.04 3.05
CA SER A 47 21.31 1.94 3.83
C SER A 47 21.62 3.23 3.08
N ASN A 48 21.71 4.34 3.81
CA ASN A 48 22.20 5.63 3.29
C ASN A 48 23.72 5.79 3.48
N GLN A 49 24.40 4.77 4.02
CA GLN A 49 25.85 4.81 4.22
C GLN A 49 26.59 4.54 2.89
N PRO A 50 27.79 5.11 2.70
CA PRO A 50 28.64 4.78 1.58
C PRO A 50 29.05 3.30 1.64
N PHE A 51 29.36 2.72 0.49
CA PHE A 51 29.85 1.35 0.42
C PHE A 51 31.20 1.18 1.10
N GLU A 52 31.33 0.14 1.92
CA GLU A 52 32.61 -0.26 2.49
C GLU A 52 33.43 -1.10 1.48
N GLU A 53 34.75 -1.05 1.59
CA GLU A 53 35.64 -1.79 0.67
C GLU A 53 35.40 -3.31 0.73
N LEU A 54 35.10 -3.85 1.92
CA LEU A 54 34.81 -5.27 2.10
C LEU A 54 33.53 -5.69 1.36
N GLU A 55 32.49 -4.86 1.40
CA GLU A 55 31.21 -5.11 0.72
C GLU A 55 31.39 -5.11 -0.79
N LEU A 56 32.14 -4.14 -1.32
CA LEU A 56 32.46 -4.04 -2.74
C LEU A 56 33.33 -5.21 -3.21
N ARG A 57 34.32 -5.61 -2.42
CA ARG A 57 35.16 -6.77 -2.74
C ARG A 57 34.32 -8.05 -2.79
N SER A 58 33.45 -8.27 -1.81
CA SER A 58 32.54 -9.42 -1.79
C SER A 58 31.60 -9.42 -2.99
N TRP A 59 31.05 -8.26 -3.36
CA TRP A 59 30.18 -8.13 -4.52
C TRP A 59 30.90 -8.45 -5.83
N LYS A 60 32.10 -7.90 -6.06
CA LYS A 60 32.91 -8.22 -7.24
C LYS A 60 33.22 -9.71 -7.35
N GLN A 61 33.61 -10.34 -6.24
CA GLN A 61 33.91 -11.78 -6.20
C GLN A 61 32.69 -12.63 -6.58
N VAL A 62 31.49 -12.23 -6.12
CA VAL A 62 30.25 -12.92 -6.48
C VAL A 62 29.92 -12.74 -7.97
N LEU A 63 30.08 -11.54 -8.52
CA LEU A 63 29.86 -11.31 -9.95
C LEU A 63 30.82 -12.12 -10.82
N GLU A 64 32.11 -12.17 -10.46
CA GLU A 64 33.11 -12.98 -11.15
C GLU A 64 32.75 -14.47 -11.11
N THR A 65 32.28 -14.96 -9.95
CA THR A 65 31.89 -16.36 -9.75
C THR A 65 30.64 -16.72 -10.56
N CYS A 66 29.66 -15.82 -10.63
CA CYS A 66 28.43 -16.00 -11.41
C CYS A 66 28.60 -15.65 -12.90
N ASN A 67 29.82 -15.30 -13.35
CA ASN A 67 30.13 -14.86 -14.71
C ASN A 67 29.23 -13.70 -15.20
N VAL A 68 28.86 -12.81 -14.27
CA VAL A 68 28.08 -11.60 -14.55
C VAL A 68 29.07 -10.47 -14.85
N PRO A 69 28.94 -9.77 -15.98
CA PRO A 69 29.87 -8.70 -16.34
C PRO A 69 29.79 -7.54 -15.34
N LEU A 70 30.94 -7.02 -14.94
CA LEU A 70 30.99 -5.79 -14.15
C LEU A 70 30.49 -4.61 -14.98
N VAL A 71 29.85 -3.65 -14.29
CA VAL A 71 29.36 -2.41 -14.90
C VAL A 71 30.53 -1.64 -15.53
N SER A 72 30.40 -1.30 -16.81
CA SER A 72 31.41 -0.51 -17.52
C SER A 72 31.42 0.94 -17.05
N GLU A 73 32.57 1.61 -17.17
CA GLU A 73 32.69 3.03 -16.80
C GLU A 73 31.74 3.92 -17.64
N CYS A 74 31.51 3.55 -18.91
CA CYS A 74 30.57 4.26 -19.78
C CYS A 74 29.14 4.18 -19.25
N GLN A 75 28.68 2.99 -18.85
CA GLN A 75 27.35 2.81 -18.24
C GLN A 75 27.22 3.57 -16.93
N LEU A 76 28.27 3.56 -16.10
CA LEU A 76 28.29 4.32 -14.84
C LEU A 76 28.14 5.83 -15.09
N ARG A 77 28.92 6.40 -16.01
CA ARG A 77 28.83 7.82 -16.38
C ARG A 77 27.47 8.17 -17.00
N ALA A 78 26.87 7.28 -17.78
CA ALA A 78 25.53 7.47 -18.32
C ALA A 78 24.46 7.50 -17.20
N LYS A 79 24.56 6.59 -16.23
CA LYS A 79 23.67 6.55 -15.06
C LYS A 79 23.82 7.78 -14.17
N LEU A 80 25.05 8.25 -13.93
CA LEU A 80 25.28 9.49 -13.17
C LEU A 80 24.61 10.70 -13.83
N ARG A 81 24.77 10.86 -15.15
CA ARG A 81 24.09 11.93 -15.89
C ARG A 81 22.57 11.82 -15.83
N ALA A 82 22.02 10.61 -15.91
CA ALA A 82 20.58 10.40 -15.78
C ALA A 82 20.07 10.78 -14.38
N LEU A 83 20.84 10.51 -13.31
CA LEU A 83 20.50 10.91 -11.95
C LEU A 83 20.53 12.43 -11.77
N GLU A 84 21.54 13.11 -12.33
CA GLU A 84 21.62 14.58 -12.32
C GLU A 84 20.42 15.21 -13.03
N GLN A 85 20.05 14.68 -14.20
CA GLN A 85 18.86 15.13 -14.93
C GLN A 85 17.58 14.89 -14.14
N ALA A 86 17.43 13.73 -13.50
CA ALA A 86 16.27 13.43 -12.67
C ALA A 86 16.18 14.34 -11.44
N ASN A 87 17.32 14.73 -10.85
CA ASN A 87 17.35 15.66 -9.71
C ASN A 87 16.93 17.08 -10.09
N ASN A 88 17.27 17.50 -11.31
CA ASN A 88 16.94 18.82 -11.85
C ASN A 88 15.63 18.83 -12.67
N TYR A 89 14.86 17.72 -12.64
CA TYR A 89 13.63 17.60 -13.40
C TYR A 89 12.57 18.58 -12.89
N SER A 90 12.06 19.42 -13.79
CA SER A 90 10.94 20.31 -13.51
C SER A 90 9.63 19.55 -13.66
N TYR A 91 8.89 19.40 -12.57
CA TYR A 91 7.61 18.69 -12.56
C TYR A 91 6.57 19.47 -13.35
N THR A 92 5.97 18.80 -14.34
CA THR A 92 4.84 19.35 -15.08
C THR A 92 3.56 19.26 -14.24
N GLU A 93 2.53 20.03 -14.61
CA GLU A 93 1.24 19.97 -13.92
C GLU A 93 0.61 18.56 -13.99
N GLU A 94 0.79 17.86 -15.11
CA GLU A 94 0.31 16.49 -15.29
C GLU A 94 0.98 15.52 -14.32
N ASP A 95 2.28 15.66 -14.09
CA ASP A 95 3.03 14.85 -13.12
C ASP A 95 2.52 15.05 -11.69
N VAL A 96 2.24 16.31 -11.33
CA VAL A 96 1.67 16.66 -10.03
C VAL A 96 0.28 16.04 -9.86
N ARG A 97 -0.59 16.16 -10.87
CA ARG A 97 -1.92 15.55 -10.86
C ARG A 97 -1.85 14.04 -10.71
N ARG A 98 -0.94 13.37 -11.43
CA ARG A 98 -0.71 11.92 -11.32
C ARG A 98 -0.26 11.53 -9.92
N LYS A 99 0.69 12.26 -9.34
CA LYS A 99 1.18 12.02 -7.97
C LYS A 99 0.07 12.13 -6.92
N ILE A 100 -0.78 13.15 -7.01
CA ILE A 100 -1.92 13.32 -6.09
C ILE A 100 -2.92 12.18 -6.24
N HIS A 101 -3.19 11.75 -7.47
CA HIS A 101 -4.11 10.65 -7.72
C HIS A 101 -3.60 9.32 -7.14
N GLU A 102 -2.31 9.04 -7.26
CA GLU A 102 -1.66 7.86 -6.67
C GLU A 102 -1.69 7.92 -5.14
N GLU A 103 -1.40 9.08 -4.54
CA GLU A 103 -1.44 9.27 -3.09
C GLU A 103 -2.85 9.02 -2.53
N ARG A 104 -3.90 9.51 -3.22
CA ARG A 104 -5.29 9.25 -2.82
C ARG A 104 -5.67 7.77 -2.88
N LYS A 105 -5.09 6.98 -3.80
CA LYS A 105 -5.35 5.53 -3.88
C LYS A 105 -4.73 4.77 -2.70
N GLN A 106 -3.57 5.22 -2.23
CA GLN A 106 -2.85 4.59 -1.12
C GLN A 106 -3.35 5.04 0.25
N ALA A 107 -4.04 6.19 0.32
CA ALA A 107 -4.68 6.64 1.55
C ALA A 107 -5.76 5.64 2.01
N PRO A 108 -5.87 5.37 3.32
CA PRO A 108 -6.93 4.52 3.83
C PRO A 108 -8.30 5.10 3.44
N LYS A 109 -9.15 4.27 2.84
CA LYS A 109 -10.53 4.65 2.50
C LYS A 109 -11.26 4.97 3.80
N GLN A 110 -11.38 6.25 4.13
CA GLN A 110 -12.25 6.70 5.20
C GLN A 110 -13.68 6.41 4.74
N LEU A 111 -14.28 5.33 5.26
CA LEU A 111 -15.69 5.02 5.01
C LEU A 111 -16.52 6.22 5.49
N THR A 112 -17.35 6.75 4.61
CA THR A 112 -18.31 7.78 5.00
C THR A 112 -19.23 7.23 6.10
N THR A 113 -19.77 8.09 6.97
CA THR A 113 -20.67 7.67 8.05
C THR A 113 -21.81 6.78 7.54
N ARG A 114 -22.32 7.07 6.33
CA ARG A 114 -23.32 6.26 5.64
C ARG A 114 -22.83 4.86 5.28
N GLN A 115 -21.61 4.72 4.74
CA GLN A 115 -21.03 3.42 4.41
C GLN A 115 -20.69 2.60 5.66
N LYS A 116 -20.31 3.26 6.78
CA LYS A 116 -20.12 2.59 8.07
C LYS A 116 -21.43 2.03 8.61
N LEU A 117 -22.54 2.79 8.53
CA LEU A 117 -23.87 2.30 8.92
C LEU A 117 -24.32 1.12 8.03
N MET A 118 -24.15 1.23 6.71
CA MET A 118 -24.52 0.16 5.77
C MET A 118 -23.73 -1.14 6.00
N ALA A 119 -22.45 -1.04 6.34
CA ALA A 119 -21.63 -2.21 6.70
C ALA A 119 -22.05 -2.85 8.04
N GLN A 120 -22.54 -2.05 8.99
CA GLN A 120 -23.05 -2.55 10.27
C GLN A 120 -24.43 -3.24 10.14
N HIS A 121 -25.29 -2.74 9.25
CA HIS A 121 -26.65 -3.28 9.05
C HIS A 121 -26.74 -4.32 7.90
N GLY A 122 -25.61 -4.74 7.32
CA GLY A 122 -25.56 -5.62 6.14
C GLY A 122 -25.46 -7.13 6.43
N PHE A 123 -25.77 -7.60 7.64
CA PHE A 123 -25.62 -9.02 8.02
C PHE A 123 -26.82 -9.57 8.79
N ASP A 124 -28.04 -9.39 8.28
CA ASP A 124 -29.22 -10.04 8.87
C ASP A 124 -30.29 -10.39 7.82
N THR A 125 -29.88 -11.08 6.75
CA THR A 125 -30.86 -11.60 5.76
C THR A 125 -30.42 -12.95 5.18
N ARG A 126 -29.91 -13.84 6.02
CA ARG A 126 -29.65 -15.24 5.64
C ARG A 126 -29.92 -16.20 6.80
N ASN A 127 -31.19 -16.34 7.20
CA ASN A 127 -31.72 -17.66 7.53
C ASN A 127 -33.26 -17.67 7.51
N GLY A 128 -33.85 -18.50 6.64
CA GLY A 128 -35.28 -18.80 6.63
C GLY A 128 -36.01 -18.47 5.32
N MET A 129 -35.75 -19.24 4.26
CA MET A 129 -36.60 -19.24 3.06
C MET A 129 -37.87 -20.07 3.33
N SER A 130 -39.06 -19.50 3.13
CA SER A 130 -40.29 -20.19 2.72
C SER A 130 -41.34 -19.17 2.28
N GLY A 131 -41.76 -19.23 1.01
CA GLY A 131 -43.01 -18.61 0.53
C GLY A 131 -42.85 -17.33 -0.29
N ASP A 132 -43.32 -17.39 -1.54
CA ASP A 132 -43.42 -16.29 -2.49
C ASP A 132 -44.24 -15.10 -1.96
N GLU A 133 -43.58 -14.05 -1.47
CA GLU A 133 -44.20 -12.73 -1.39
C GLU A 133 -43.13 -11.63 -1.44
N GLN A 134 -43.07 -10.90 -2.56
CA GLN A 134 -42.21 -9.73 -2.70
C GLN A 134 -42.81 -8.61 -1.81
N PRO A 135 -42.11 -8.09 -0.79
CA PRO A 135 -42.67 -7.05 0.06
C PRO A 135 -42.89 -5.77 -0.75
N ARG A 136 -44.08 -5.17 -0.62
CA ARG A 136 -44.44 -3.94 -1.34
C ARG A 136 -43.55 -2.79 -0.84
N PRO A 137 -43.14 -1.84 -1.69
CA PRO A 137 -42.22 -0.75 -1.32
C PRO A 137 -42.74 0.16 -0.18
N ALA A 138 -44.00 0.03 0.23
CA ALA A 138 -44.59 0.71 1.39
C ALA A 138 -44.17 0.08 2.74
N ASP A 139 -43.75 -1.18 2.78
CA ASP A 139 -43.39 -1.89 4.02
C ASP A 139 -41.93 -1.63 4.46
N LEU A 140 -41.15 -0.90 3.66
CA LEU A 140 -39.76 -0.48 3.96
C LEU A 140 -39.66 0.86 4.71
N VAL A 141 -40.79 1.43 5.15
CA VAL A 141 -40.78 2.65 5.97
C VAL A 141 -40.40 2.26 7.40
N ALA A 142 -39.17 2.56 7.79
CA ALA A 142 -38.69 2.39 9.17
C ALA A 142 -39.69 3.05 10.13
N ARG A 143 -40.36 2.25 10.97
CA ARG A 143 -41.27 2.75 12.00
C ARG A 143 -40.45 3.60 12.99
N PRO A 144 -40.90 4.82 13.35
CA PRO A 144 -40.18 5.65 14.30
C PRO A 144 -40.18 4.98 15.68
N MET A 145 -39.01 4.52 16.15
CA MET A 145 -38.84 3.97 17.50
C MET A 145 -38.92 5.09 18.54
N LYS A 146 -39.78 4.93 19.56
CA LYS A 146 -39.83 5.82 20.72
C LYS A 146 -38.88 5.27 21.78
N PHE A 147 -37.96 6.12 22.22
CA PHE A 147 -37.02 5.80 23.29
C PHE A 147 -37.52 6.43 24.59
N GLN A 148 -37.91 5.62 25.57
CA GLN A 148 -38.21 6.08 26.93
C GLN A 148 -37.12 5.64 27.89
N ARG A 149 -36.74 6.50 28.84
CA ARG A 149 -35.86 6.14 29.95
C ARG A 149 -36.68 5.76 31.17
N ASN A 150 -36.36 4.62 31.78
CA ASN A 150 -36.93 4.26 33.08
C ASN A 150 -36.28 5.07 34.21
N VAL A 151 -36.82 4.96 35.42
CA VAL A 151 -36.32 5.65 36.63
C VAL A 151 -34.88 5.27 37.04
N LEU A 152 -34.35 4.20 36.46
CA LEU A 152 -32.96 3.75 36.62
C LEU A 152 -32.04 4.24 35.48
N GLY A 153 -32.54 5.09 34.58
CA GLY A 153 -31.79 5.70 33.49
C GLY A 153 -31.56 4.78 32.28
N GLN A 154 -32.15 3.58 32.26
CA GLN A 154 -32.01 2.64 31.14
C GLN A 154 -33.01 2.99 30.04
N VAL A 155 -32.53 2.94 28.79
CA VAL A 155 -33.34 3.20 27.60
C VAL A 155 -34.11 1.93 27.24
N MET A 156 -35.44 2.00 27.33
CA MET A 156 -36.36 0.95 26.90
C MET A 156 -36.86 1.30 25.49
N ILE A 157 -36.82 0.32 24.59
CA ILE A 157 -37.42 0.41 23.26
C ILE A 157 -38.75 -0.34 23.33
N THR A 158 -39.85 0.36 23.14
CA THR A 158 -41.18 -0.23 23.01
C THR A 158 -41.63 -0.12 21.56
N GLU A 159 -42.01 -1.26 20.97
CA GLU A 159 -42.66 -1.33 19.67
C GLU A 159 -44.17 -1.18 19.88
N ASP A 160 -44.80 -0.20 19.21
CA ASP A 160 -46.26 -0.06 19.18
C ASP A 160 -46.83 -1.20 18.29
N GLU A 161 -47.81 -1.94 18.83
CA GLU A 161 -48.54 -3.06 18.19
C GLU A 161 -49.23 -2.64 16.87
#